data_AF-A0A935DUG4-F1
#
_entry.id   AF-A0A935DUG4-F1
#
_cell.length_a   1.000
_cell.length_b   1.000
_cell.length_c   1.000
_cell.angle_alpha   90.00
_cell.angle_beta   90.00
_cell.angle_gamma   90.00
#
_symmetry.space_group_name_H-M   'P 1'
#
loop_
_entity.id
_entity.type
_entity.pdbx_description
1 polymer ?
#
loop_
_entity_poly.entity_id
_entity_poly.type
_entity_poly.pdbx_seq_one_letter_code
_entity_poly.pdbx_strand_id
1 'polypeptide(L)'
;MSETCPPEPLSSNPIVVMAPRVRPFLGSLASCAFHVRDEAAFEADAAIDAIVHDLDVLRGRRPEDKGPLFCLVRDMEPGKPFQIMRAAGLSLLQDQGPTVARIDDAEGWIAGLQRHLDPACAIVVREYLNPDAPGLDLFWVILPEAAACSLDCRDDGQDRQIRISMEGSRNGVAT
;
A
#
# COMPACT_ATOMS: atom_id res chain seq x y z
N MET A 1 -1.43 -61.22 -17.84
CA MET A 1 -0.94 -60.45 -16.68
C MET A 1 -0.45 -59.12 -17.24
N SER A 2 -1.19 -58.04 -17.01
CA SER A 2 -0.84 -56.70 -17.47
C SER A 2 -1.12 -55.77 -16.30
N GLU A 3 -0.08 -55.48 -15.53
CA GLU A 3 -0.10 -54.47 -14.48
C GLU A 3 -0.02 -53.09 -15.12
N THR A 4 -1.13 -52.35 -15.06
CA THR A 4 -1.17 -50.92 -15.37
C THR A 4 -0.74 -50.13 -14.13
N CYS A 5 0.42 -49.48 -14.20
CA CYS A 5 0.83 -48.45 -13.23
C CYS A 5 -0.23 -47.33 -13.14
N PRO A 6 -0.53 -46.81 -11.94
CA PRO A 6 -1.32 -45.60 -11.81
C PRO A 6 -0.48 -44.37 -12.21
N PRO A 7 -1.09 -43.32 -12.78
CA PRO A 7 -0.39 -42.07 -13.07
C PRO A 7 -0.05 -41.35 -11.76
N GLU A 8 1.19 -40.89 -11.64
CA GLU A 8 1.61 -40.00 -10.54
C GLU A 8 0.77 -38.72 -10.56
N PRO A 9 0.34 -38.21 -9.38
CA PRO A 9 -0.27 -36.90 -9.31
C PRO A 9 0.78 -35.86 -9.70
N LEU A 10 0.46 -35.05 -10.72
CA LEU A 10 1.21 -33.85 -11.07
C LEU A 10 1.33 -33.00 -9.80
N SER A 11 2.52 -33.02 -9.20
CA SER A 11 2.91 -32.10 -8.13
C SER A 11 2.83 -30.70 -8.72
N SER A 12 1.72 -30.02 -8.43
CA SER A 12 1.56 -28.58 -8.62
C SER A 12 2.55 -27.88 -7.69
N ASN A 13 3.82 -27.87 -8.09
CA ASN A 13 4.79 -26.97 -7.49
C ASN A 13 4.20 -25.56 -7.66
N PRO A 14 3.95 -24.81 -6.58
CA PRO A 14 3.61 -23.41 -6.75
C PRO A 14 4.76 -22.81 -7.56
N ILE A 15 4.42 -22.10 -8.63
CA ILE A 15 5.38 -21.27 -9.33
C ILE A 15 5.85 -20.27 -8.27
N VAL A 16 6.97 -20.57 -7.62
CA VAL A 16 7.72 -19.59 -6.86
C VAL A 16 8.32 -18.71 -7.94
N VAL A 17 7.52 -17.76 -8.40
CA VAL A 17 8.03 -16.57 -9.08
C VAL A 17 8.97 -15.98 -8.05
N MET A 18 10.28 -16.22 -8.20
CA MET A 18 11.28 -15.39 -7.54
C MET A 18 10.94 -13.99 -8.01
N ALA A 19 10.24 -13.23 -7.16
CA ALA A 19 9.75 -11.92 -7.53
C ALA A 19 10.97 -11.15 -8.03
N PRO A 20 10.93 -10.58 -9.26
CA PRO A 20 11.96 -9.63 -9.64
C PRO A 20 12.05 -8.63 -8.49
N ARG A 21 13.26 -8.33 -7.99
CA ARG A 21 13.48 -7.33 -6.94
C ARG A 21 12.66 -6.11 -7.33
N VAL A 22 11.47 -5.94 -6.75
CA VAL A 22 10.51 -4.95 -7.23
C VAL A 22 11.15 -3.63 -6.85
N ARG A 23 11.69 -2.92 -7.83
CA ARG A 23 12.26 -1.60 -7.61
C ARG A 23 11.05 -0.69 -7.47
N PRO A 24 10.78 -0.20 -6.26
CA PRO A 24 9.57 0.57 -6.08
C PRO A 24 9.70 1.90 -6.78
N PHE A 25 8.56 2.50 -7.07
CA PHE A 25 8.49 3.93 -7.35
C PHE A 25 9.38 4.29 -8.52
N LEU A 26 9.17 3.67 -9.68
CA LEU A 26 9.81 4.09 -10.92
C LEU A 26 8.94 5.12 -11.66
N GLY A 27 7.65 5.11 -11.37
CA GLY A 27 6.67 6.06 -11.89
C GLY A 27 6.46 7.28 -10.99
N SER A 28 5.53 8.15 -11.39
CA SER A 28 5.03 9.24 -10.55
C SER A 28 4.12 8.68 -9.46
N LEU A 29 4.16 9.23 -8.25
CA LEU A 29 3.34 8.71 -7.15
C LEU A 29 2.93 9.74 -6.13
N ALA A 30 1.88 9.39 -5.39
CA ALA A 30 1.52 10.03 -4.14
C ALA A 30 0.99 8.97 -3.15
N SER A 31 1.36 9.13 -1.88
CA SER A 31 0.78 8.34 -0.79
C SER A 31 -0.34 9.08 -0.07
N CYS A 32 -1.13 8.34 0.70
CA CYS A 32 -1.88 8.93 1.80
C CYS A 32 -0.91 9.48 2.87
N ALA A 33 -1.41 10.37 3.71
CA ALA A 33 -0.68 10.84 4.88
C ALA A 33 -0.61 9.75 5.96
N PHE A 34 0.49 9.67 6.70
CA PHE A 34 0.67 8.71 7.77
C PHE A 34 1.45 9.29 8.95
N HIS A 35 1.22 8.72 10.13
CA HIS A 35 2.04 8.99 11.32
C HIS A 35 3.16 7.97 11.43
N VAL A 36 4.26 8.42 12.02
CA VAL A 36 5.37 7.56 12.44
C VAL A 36 5.40 7.47 13.96
N ARG A 37 5.92 6.36 14.48
CA ARG A 37 6.05 6.07 15.91
C ARG A 37 7.03 7.00 16.60
N ASP A 38 8.17 7.23 15.96
CA ASP A 38 9.27 8.03 16.44
C ASP A 38 9.86 8.80 15.25
N GLU A 39 9.70 10.12 15.28
CA GLU A 39 10.14 11.01 14.21
C GLU A 39 11.67 11.02 14.08
N ALA A 40 12.38 11.04 15.19
CA ALA A 40 13.84 11.10 15.18
C ALA A 40 14.43 9.78 14.68
N ALA A 41 13.83 8.65 15.06
CA ALA A 41 14.23 7.34 14.54
C ALA A 41 13.92 7.20 13.05
N PHE A 42 12.78 7.72 12.58
CA PHE A 42 12.41 7.72 11.17
C PHE A 42 13.40 8.53 10.32
N GLU A 43 13.73 9.75 10.76
CA GLU A 43 14.68 10.64 10.06
C GLU A 43 16.13 10.11 10.08
N ALA A 44 16.49 9.30 11.08
CA ALA A 44 17.84 8.71 11.20
C ALA A 44 17.99 7.33 10.54
N ASP A 45 16.91 6.74 10.02
CA ASP A 45 16.95 5.39 9.44
C ASP A 45 17.54 5.42 8.02
N ALA A 46 18.61 4.66 7.81
CA ALA A 46 19.30 4.59 6.51
C ALA A 46 18.42 4.08 5.35
N ALA A 47 17.43 3.23 5.63
CA ALA A 47 16.47 2.78 4.61
C ALA A 47 15.52 3.92 4.22
N ILE A 48 15.15 4.80 5.16
CA ILE A 48 14.36 5.99 4.87
C ILE A 48 15.20 7.03 4.12
N ASP A 49 16.45 7.23 4.51
CA ASP A 49 17.39 8.10 3.79
C ASP A 49 17.57 7.67 2.32
N ALA A 50 17.67 6.36 2.08
CA ALA A 50 17.72 5.81 0.73
C ALA A 50 16.43 6.06 -0.08
N ILE A 51 15.26 6.10 0.57
CA ILE A 51 13.99 6.47 -0.08
C ILE A 51 14.00 7.95 -0.47
N VAL A 52 14.45 8.82 0.44
CA VAL A 52 14.45 10.29 0.26
C VAL A 52 15.33 10.72 -0.92
N HIS A 53 16.37 9.96 -1.25
CA HIS A 53 17.18 10.24 -2.44
C HIS A 53 16.36 10.20 -3.74
N ASP A 54 15.35 9.33 -3.79
CA ASP A 54 14.55 9.09 -4.99
C ASP A 54 13.10 9.61 -4.84
N LEU A 55 12.67 10.04 -3.67
CA LEU A 55 11.31 10.50 -3.37
C LEU A 55 11.30 11.72 -2.47
N ASP A 56 10.34 12.61 -2.71
CA ASP A 56 10.05 13.68 -1.77
C ASP A 56 9.23 13.12 -0.60
N VAL A 57 9.80 13.21 0.61
CA VAL A 57 9.09 12.91 1.86
C VAL A 57 8.63 14.22 2.47
N LEU A 58 7.36 14.55 2.27
CA LEU A 58 6.77 15.79 2.76
C LEU A 58 6.31 15.64 4.20
N ARG A 59 6.54 16.70 4.98
CA ARG A 59 6.14 16.78 6.39
C ARG A 59 5.10 17.89 6.57
N GLY A 60 4.01 17.56 7.25
CA GLY A 60 2.95 18.49 7.59
C GLY A 60 2.35 18.18 8.96
N ARG A 61 1.26 18.86 9.30
CA ARG A 61 0.50 18.61 10.54
C ARG A 61 -0.93 19.10 10.34
N ARG A 62 -1.93 18.33 10.80
CA ARG A 62 -3.30 18.86 10.93
C ARG A 62 -3.49 19.52 12.31
N PRO A 63 -4.40 20.50 12.44
CA PRO A 63 -4.62 21.21 13.71
C PRO A 63 -4.89 20.30 14.92
N GLU A 64 -5.54 19.17 14.69
CA GLU A 64 -5.92 18.19 15.71
C GLU A 64 -4.88 17.09 15.98
N ASP A 65 -3.85 16.99 15.16
CA ASP A 65 -2.85 15.92 15.28
C ASP A 65 -1.81 16.26 16.35
N LYS A 66 -1.49 15.27 17.19
CA LYS A 66 -0.47 15.40 18.25
C LYS A 66 0.97 15.38 17.69
N GLY A 67 1.15 14.85 16.50
CA GLY A 67 2.43 14.72 15.81
C GLY A 67 2.32 15.18 14.35
N PRO A 68 3.44 15.28 13.63
CA PRO A 68 3.42 15.53 12.21
C PRO A 68 2.85 14.34 11.44
N LEU A 69 2.46 14.65 10.21
CA LEU A 69 2.13 13.71 9.18
C LEU A 69 3.22 13.72 8.12
N PHE A 70 3.46 12.53 7.57
CA PHE A 70 4.37 12.31 6.47
C PHE A 70 3.56 11.89 5.23
N CYS A 71 4.08 12.21 4.05
CA CYS A 71 3.53 11.82 2.76
C CYS A 71 4.69 11.58 1.79
N LEU A 72 4.60 10.54 0.98
CA LEU A 72 5.57 10.22 -0.06
C LEU A 72 5.03 10.74 -1.40
N VAL A 73 5.85 11.47 -2.15
CA VAL A 73 5.49 11.98 -3.48
C VAL A 73 6.66 11.88 -4.44
N ARG A 74 6.33 11.74 -5.72
CA ARG A 74 7.25 11.94 -6.85
C ARG A 74 6.49 12.47 -8.04
N ASP A 75 6.94 13.58 -8.61
CA ASP A 75 6.36 14.21 -9.81
C ASP A 75 4.85 14.47 -9.69
N MET A 76 4.35 14.59 -8.46
CA MET A 76 2.94 14.83 -8.16
C MET A 76 2.82 15.85 -7.03
N GLU A 77 1.80 16.69 -7.11
CA GLU A 77 1.42 17.57 -6.02
C GLU A 77 0.82 16.75 -4.86
N PRO A 78 1.17 17.05 -3.60
CA PRO A 78 0.54 16.41 -2.47
C PRO A 78 -0.94 16.75 -2.40
N GLY A 79 -1.78 15.72 -2.30
CA GLY A 79 -3.18 15.90 -1.97
C GLY A 79 -3.36 16.47 -0.56
N LYS A 80 -4.61 16.82 -0.21
CA LYS A 80 -4.94 17.12 1.19
C LYS A 80 -4.51 15.95 2.07
N PRO A 81 -3.95 16.19 3.27
CA PRO A 81 -3.54 15.12 4.14
C PRO A 81 -4.77 14.27 4.41
N PHE A 82 -4.78 13.03 3.92
CA PHE A 82 -5.83 12.04 4.09
C PHE A 82 -5.16 10.80 4.66
N GLN A 83 -5.65 10.29 5.78
CA GLN A 83 -5.03 9.18 6.50
C GLN A 83 -5.88 7.93 6.34
N ILE A 84 -5.22 6.78 6.18
CA ILE A 84 -5.89 5.49 6.20
C ILE A 84 -5.58 4.81 7.53
N MET A 85 -6.65 4.37 8.22
CA MET A 85 -6.52 3.57 9.44
C MET A 85 -6.13 2.14 9.10
N ARG A 86 -5.37 1.49 9.97
CA ARG A 86 -4.93 0.10 9.83
C ARG A 86 -6.07 -0.86 9.49
N ALA A 87 -7.24 -0.70 10.13
CA ALA A 87 -8.40 -1.56 9.86
C ALA A 87 -8.84 -1.50 8.38
N ALA A 88 -8.85 -0.32 7.77
CA ALA A 88 -9.16 -0.16 6.35
C ALA A 88 -8.04 -0.73 5.47
N GLY A 89 -6.77 -0.54 5.85
CA GLY A 89 -5.64 -1.18 5.15
C GLY A 89 -5.71 -2.71 5.15
N LEU A 90 -6.08 -3.32 6.28
CA LEU A 90 -6.30 -4.77 6.37
C LEU A 90 -7.42 -5.26 5.47
N SER A 91 -8.54 -4.53 5.41
CA SER A 91 -9.63 -4.85 4.49
C SER A 91 -9.16 -4.79 3.04
N LEU A 92 -8.42 -3.75 2.64
CA LEU A 92 -7.84 -3.66 1.30
C LEU A 92 -6.93 -4.86 0.99
N LEU A 93 -6.10 -5.30 1.92
CA LEU A 93 -5.26 -6.48 1.73
C LEU A 93 -6.06 -7.79 1.56
N GLN A 94 -7.21 -7.91 2.24
CA GLN A 94 -8.08 -9.08 2.15
C GLN A 94 -8.88 -9.11 0.85
N ASP A 95 -9.28 -7.93 0.36
CA ASP A 95 -10.14 -7.77 -0.82
C ASP A 95 -9.38 -7.89 -2.16
N GLN A 96 -8.07 -7.67 -2.19
CA GLN A 96 -7.28 -7.57 -3.44
C GLN A 96 -7.06 -8.89 -4.22
N GLY A 97 -7.59 -10.04 -3.79
CA GLY A 97 -7.65 -11.24 -4.63
C GLY A 97 -6.29 -11.83 -5.06
N PRO A 98 -6.23 -12.67 -6.13
CA PRO A 98 -5.04 -13.43 -6.50
C PRO A 98 -3.95 -12.63 -7.24
N THR A 99 -4.21 -11.38 -7.61
CA THR A 99 -3.29 -10.48 -8.31
C THR A 99 -2.34 -9.72 -7.38
N VAL A 100 -2.32 -10.08 -6.09
CA VAL A 100 -1.49 -9.48 -5.07
C VAL A 100 -0.10 -10.11 -5.05
N ALA A 101 0.93 -9.30 -5.30
CA ALA A 101 2.30 -9.69 -4.99
C ALA A 101 2.56 -9.45 -3.49
N ARG A 102 2.85 -10.53 -2.75
CA ARG A 102 3.47 -10.42 -1.42
C ARG A 102 4.95 -10.16 -1.61
N ILE A 103 5.44 -9.10 -0.98
CA ILE A 103 6.81 -8.64 -1.16
C ILE A 103 7.56 -8.84 0.15
N ASP A 104 8.65 -9.60 0.07
CA ASP A 104 9.61 -9.75 1.15
C ASP A 104 10.77 -8.80 0.86
N ASP A 105 10.84 -7.73 1.64
CA ASP A 105 11.80 -6.64 1.50
C ASP A 105 12.44 -6.33 2.86
N ALA A 106 12.94 -7.37 3.54
CA ALA A 106 13.38 -7.33 4.93
C ALA A 106 14.35 -6.19 5.30
N GLU A 107 15.18 -5.74 4.37
CA GLU A 107 16.17 -4.67 4.57
C GLU A 107 15.98 -3.48 3.63
N GLY A 108 14.91 -3.48 2.83
CA GLY A 108 14.65 -2.38 1.90
C GLY A 108 13.67 -1.36 2.44
N TRP A 109 13.17 -0.56 1.52
CA TRP A 109 12.34 0.60 1.78
C TRP A 109 11.00 0.23 2.45
N ILE A 110 10.40 -0.93 2.12
CA ILE A 110 9.14 -1.36 2.73
C ILE A 110 9.38 -1.64 4.20
N ALA A 111 10.39 -2.46 4.52
CA ALA A 111 10.73 -2.73 5.91
C ALA A 111 11.07 -1.45 6.67
N GLY A 112 11.81 -0.52 6.04
CA GLY A 112 12.06 0.82 6.58
C GLY A 112 10.76 1.54 6.98
N LEU A 113 9.80 1.65 6.07
CA LEU A 113 8.50 2.27 6.35
C LEU A 113 7.73 1.51 7.45
N GLN A 114 7.70 0.18 7.40
CA GLN A 114 6.97 -0.66 8.36
C GLN A 114 7.51 -0.56 9.80
N ARG A 115 8.83 -0.44 9.96
CA ARG A 115 9.47 -0.24 11.28
C ARG A 115 8.95 1.01 11.97
N HIS A 116 8.77 2.08 11.21
CA HIS A 116 8.43 3.40 11.74
C HIS A 116 6.95 3.74 11.69
N LEU A 117 6.15 3.08 10.85
CA LEU A 117 4.72 3.36 10.70
C LEU A 117 3.97 3.18 12.02
N ASP A 118 3.18 4.18 12.42
CA ASP A 118 2.29 4.09 13.57
C ASP A 118 1.42 2.81 13.47
N PRO A 119 1.33 1.97 14.52
CA PRO A 119 0.57 0.73 14.49
C PRO A 119 -0.91 0.89 14.15
N ALA A 120 -1.49 2.08 14.31
CA ALA A 120 -2.87 2.38 13.98
C ALA A 120 -3.06 2.84 12.51
N CYS A 121 -1.99 3.04 11.75
CA CYS A 121 -2.03 3.57 10.39
C CYS A 121 -1.77 2.50 9.32
N ALA A 122 -2.18 2.81 8.10
CA ALA A 122 -1.72 2.17 6.88
C ALA A 122 -1.19 3.25 5.93
N ILE A 123 -0.23 2.89 5.08
CA ILE A 123 0.18 3.71 3.94
C ILE A 123 -0.46 3.11 2.70
N VAL A 124 -1.17 3.92 1.93
CA VAL A 124 -1.61 3.57 0.59
C VAL A 124 -0.85 4.45 -0.38
N VAL A 125 -0.13 3.84 -1.32
CA VAL A 125 0.58 4.55 -2.38
C VAL A 125 -0.07 4.21 -3.71
N ARG A 126 -0.40 5.23 -4.49
CA ARG A 126 -0.77 5.07 -5.88
C ARG A 126 0.39 5.53 -6.75
N GLU A 127 0.85 4.66 -7.61
CA GLU A 127 1.95 4.88 -8.54
C GLU A 127 1.43 4.75 -9.97
N TYR A 128 1.80 5.71 -10.80
CA TYR A 128 1.37 5.87 -12.18
C TYR A 128 2.58 5.83 -13.10
N LEU A 129 2.37 5.42 -14.35
CA LEU A 129 3.42 5.42 -15.38
C LEU A 129 4.65 4.61 -14.96
N ASN A 130 4.47 3.58 -14.12
CA ASN A 130 5.56 2.67 -13.80
C ASN A 130 5.94 1.90 -15.09
N PRO A 131 7.22 1.94 -15.52
CA PRO A 131 7.67 1.31 -16.75
C PRO A 131 7.54 -0.22 -16.74
N ASP A 132 7.52 -0.85 -15.56
CA ASP A 132 7.31 -2.29 -15.39
C ASP A 132 5.81 -2.67 -15.46
N ALA A 133 4.91 -1.69 -15.40
CA ALA A 133 3.46 -1.86 -15.50
C ALA A 133 2.82 -0.85 -16.48
N PRO A 134 3.20 -0.85 -17.78
CA PRO A 134 2.77 0.16 -18.73
C PRO A 134 1.25 0.15 -18.92
N GLY A 135 0.61 1.31 -18.76
CA GLY A 135 -0.84 1.48 -18.93
C GLY A 135 -1.68 1.06 -17.72
N LEU A 136 -1.05 0.61 -16.63
CA LEU A 136 -1.70 0.22 -15.39
C LEU A 136 -1.23 1.13 -14.26
N ASP A 137 -2.10 1.32 -13.26
CA ASP A 137 -1.71 1.97 -12.02
C ASP A 137 -1.31 0.88 -11.01
N LEU A 138 -0.24 1.13 -10.26
CA LEU A 138 0.18 0.27 -9.16
C LEU A 138 -0.37 0.83 -7.85
N PHE A 139 -0.96 -0.05 -7.05
CA PHE A 139 -1.47 0.28 -5.73
C PHE A 139 -0.72 -0.52 -4.68
N TRP A 140 -0.07 0.19 -3.79
CA TRP A 140 0.64 -0.36 -2.65
C TRP A 140 -0.18 -0.14 -1.39
N VAL A 141 -0.34 -1.19 -0.60
CA VAL A 141 -0.87 -1.10 0.75
C VAL A 141 0.20 -1.61 1.71
N ILE A 142 0.65 -0.74 2.61
CA ILE A 142 1.72 -1.03 3.57
C ILE A 142 1.15 -0.86 4.97
N LEU A 143 1.20 -1.95 5.72
CA LEU A 143 0.88 -2.06 7.13
C LEU A 143 2.15 -2.37 7.92
N PRO A 144 2.18 -2.12 9.23
CA PRO A 144 3.32 -2.48 10.09
C PRO A 144 3.83 -3.93 9.92
N GLU A 145 2.94 -4.86 9.62
CA GLU A 145 3.23 -6.30 9.55
C GLU A 145 3.18 -6.91 8.14
N ALA A 146 2.69 -6.17 7.16
CA ALA A 146 2.46 -6.71 5.83
C ALA A 146 2.49 -5.60 4.78
N ALA A 147 2.95 -5.94 3.59
CA ALA A 147 2.82 -5.07 2.43
C ALA A 147 2.36 -5.90 1.25
N ALA A 148 1.59 -5.26 0.38
CA ALA A 148 1.13 -5.89 -0.84
C ALA A 148 0.98 -4.86 -1.95
N CYS A 149 1.17 -5.34 -3.17
CA CYS A 149 1.06 -4.55 -4.37
C CYS A 149 0.05 -5.21 -5.32
N SER A 150 -0.86 -4.41 -5.86
CA SER A 150 -1.85 -4.81 -6.86
C SER A 150 -1.79 -3.90 -8.07
N LEU A 151 -2.09 -4.46 -9.24
CA LEU A 151 -2.31 -3.72 -10.47
C LEU A 151 -3.79 -3.35 -10.58
N ASP A 152 -4.07 -2.09 -10.91
CA ASP A 152 -5.39 -1.65 -11.32
C ASP A 152 -5.36 -1.27 -12.80
N CYS A 153 -6.30 -1.82 -13.57
CA CYS A 153 -6.52 -1.35 -14.93
C CYS A 153 -7.20 0.01 -14.83
N ARG A 154 -6.66 1.00 -15.54
CA ARG A 154 -7.41 2.23 -15.81
C ARG A 154 -8.68 1.81 -16.54
N ASP A 155 -9.79 1.75 -15.80
CA ASP A 155 -11.10 1.60 -16.39
C ASP A 155 -11.35 2.95 -17.08
N ASP A 156 -11.08 3.00 -18.38
CA ASP A 156 -11.25 4.17 -19.23
C ASP A 156 -12.75 4.54 -19.30
N GLY A 157 -13.25 5.19 -18.24
CA GLY A 157 -14.46 6.00 -18.29
C GLY A 157 -15.80 5.31 -18.05
N GLN A 158 -15.99 4.56 -16.95
CA GLN A 158 -17.32 4.43 -16.33
C GLN A 158 -17.31 4.68 -14.82
N ASP A 159 -17.45 5.97 -14.51
CA ASP A 159 -18.18 6.56 -13.37
C ASP A 159 -18.87 5.54 -12.42
N ARG A 160 -18.17 5.16 -11.33
CA ARG A 160 -18.81 4.65 -10.12
C ARG A 160 -18.60 5.64 -9.00
N GLN A 161 -19.50 6.61 -8.98
CA GLN A 161 -19.75 7.51 -7.86
C GLN A 161 -19.89 6.68 -6.57
N ILE A 162 -18.82 6.56 -5.77
CA ILE A 162 -18.92 6.06 -4.39
C ILE A 162 -19.66 7.15 -3.61
N ARG A 163 -20.99 7.08 -3.61
CA ARG A 163 -21.82 7.82 -2.67
C ARG A 163 -21.64 7.19 -1.30
N ILE A 164 -20.75 7.75 -0.49
CA ILE A 164 -20.78 7.54 0.96
C ILE A 164 -22.00 8.33 1.47
N SER A 165 -23.17 7.69 1.49
CA SER A 165 -24.36 8.22 2.15
C SER A 165 -24.18 8.07 3.66
N MET A 166 -23.82 9.17 4.34
CA MET A 166 -24.00 9.26 5.79
C MET A 166 -25.47 9.56 6.08
N GLU A 167 -26.31 8.53 6.13
CA GLU A 167 -27.62 8.66 6.78
C GLU A 167 -27.45 8.42 8.28
N GLY A 168 -27.40 9.54 9.01
CA GLY A 168 -27.41 9.56 10.46
C GLY A 168 -28.70 8.92 10.99
N SER A 169 -28.52 7.84 11.72
CA SER A 169 -29.52 7.26 12.61
C SER A 169 -30.06 8.33 13.56
N ARG A 170 -31.29 8.79 13.31
CA ARG A 170 -32.09 9.49 14.33
C ARG A 170 -32.96 8.46 15.01
N ASN A 171 -32.46 7.96 16.15
CA ASN A 171 -33.27 7.26 17.13
C ASN A 171 -34.46 8.14 17.52
N GLY A 172 -35.66 7.58 17.35
CA GLY A 172 -36.88 8.11 17.91
C GLY A 172 -36.82 8.08 19.44
N VAL A 173 -37.16 9.19 20.06
CA VAL A 173 -37.66 9.23 21.44
C VAL A 173 -39.07 9.75 21.34
N ALA A 174 -40.03 8.86 21.57
CA ALA A 174 -41.42 9.22 21.77
C ALA A 174 -41.64 9.52 23.26
N THR A 175 -42.11 10.73 23.55
CA THR A 175 -42.90 11.08 24.74
C THR A 175 -44.01 11.99 24.29
#